data_AF-A0A3B9HKB2-F1
#
_entry.id   AF-A0A3B9HKB2-F1
#
_cell.length_a   1.000
_cell.length_b   1.000
_cell.length_c   1.000
_cell.angle_alpha   90.00
_cell.angle_beta   90.00
_cell.angle_gamma   90.00
#
_symmetry.space_group_name_H-M   'P 1'
#
loop_
_entity.id
_entity.type
_entity.pdbx_description
1 polymer ?
#
loop_
_entity_poly.entity_id
_entity_poly.type
_entity_poly.pdbx_seq_one_letter_code
_entity_poly.pdbx_strand_id
1 'polypeptide(L)'
;MLLGTFLAVAGCKTEFIRLEPDNLPLNPFDTIDYGEEMLEVLDIDSASFLGLHTYIFQPTCAVPGCHDGNFEPDFRTVQSSYNTLLYAPVIKNDDAGTFTYRVIPGDTALSWLHERITTDDEVLGRMPLYDTLYPAEREKITTWILDGAKDVMGNSPSLPNYQPVSFGFIAYENDTLGIRLDENRADAVSPIGLPDNTMVEFWFGVYDTDEYGSYLGGWDLDYNKVRISKEPYFFTDPAEYSMEVLDALTPYIGPLFWDPLVPVPYYHHFTINTADFDPGSYYFMRFYVDDGDHPEPTEIPNTGSPSYLLTYFSFYIQE
;
A
#
# COMPACT_ATOMS: atom_id res chain seq x y z
N MET A 1 -26.61 -74.42 1.12
CA MET A 1 -27.54 -73.90 0.12
C MET A 1 -27.72 -72.42 0.43
N LEU A 2 -27.35 -71.57 -0.53
CA LEU A 2 -27.32 -70.11 -0.48
C LEU A 2 -28.61 -69.47 0.08
N LEU A 3 -28.49 -68.35 0.81
CA LEU A 3 -28.76 -67.02 0.24
C LEU A 3 -28.31 -65.92 1.21
N GLY A 4 -27.23 -65.23 0.87
CA GLY A 4 -26.83 -63.97 1.52
C GLY A 4 -27.64 -62.83 0.93
N THR A 5 -28.19 -61.98 1.81
CA THR A 5 -28.95 -60.79 1.42
C THR A 5 -27.98 -59.61 1.34
N PHE A 6 -27.61 -59.21 0.13
CA PHE A 6 -26.99 -57.92 -0.16
C PHE A 6 -28.08 -56.85 -0.17
N LEU A 7 -28.07 -55.92 0.79
CA LEU A 7 -28.79 -54.65 0.64
C LEU A 7 -27.90 -53.72 -0.19
N ALA A 8 -28.27 -53.49 -1.45
CA ALA A 8 -27.73 -52.41 -2.24
C ALA A 8 -28.46 -51.11 -1.86
N VAL A 9 -27.73 -50.16 -1.27
CA VAL A 9 -28.22 -48.79 -1.08
C VAL A 9 -28.18 -48.10 -2.44
N ALA A 10 -29.29 -48.11 -3.15
CA ALA A 10 -29.47 -47.27 -4.33
C ALA A 10 -29.70 -45.83 -3.86
N GLY A 11 -28.64 -45.01 -3.87
CA GLY A 11 -28.77 -43.58 -3.66
C GLY A 11 -29.55 -42.95 -4.82
N CYS A 12 -30.71 -42.36 -4.54
CA CYS A 12 -31.40 -41.51 -5.51
C CYS A 12 -30.54 -40.28 -5.79
N LYS A 13 -29.93 -40.21 -6.99
CA LYS A 13 -29.44 -38.93 -7.51
C LYS A 13 -30.66 -38.11 -7.91
N THR A 14 -30.79 -36.92 -7.33
CA THR A 14 -31.74 -35.92 -7.80
C THR A 14 -31.17 -35.34 -9.10
N GLU A 15 -31.72 -35.73 -10.25
CA GLU A 15 -31.41 -35.06 -11.51
C GLU A 15 -32.33 -33.86 -11.69
N PHE A 16 -31.74 -32.67 -11.64
CA PHE A 16 -32.41 -31.45 -12.07
C PHE A 16 -32.35 -31.40 -13.59
N ILE A 17 -33.43 -31.81 -14.26
CA ILE A 17 -33.59 -31.54 -15.69
C ILE A 17 -33.96 -30.07 -15.81
N ARG A 18 -32.97 -29.24 -16.15
CA ARG A 18 -33.21 -27.85 -16.53
C ARG A 18 -33.87 -27.87 -17.92
N LEU A 19 -35.15 -27.54 -17.98
CA LEU A 19 -35.85 -27.32 -19.24
C LEU A 19 -35.35 -26.01 -19.84
N GLU A 20 -34.29 -26.07 -20.64
CA GLU A 20 -33.86 -24.96 -21.47
C GLU A 20 -34.90 -24.77 -22.60
N PRO A 21 -35.30 -23.53 -22.93
CA PRO A 21 -36.23 -23.31 -24.04
C PRO A 21 -35.60 -23.74 -25.37
N ASP A 22 -36.36 -24.50 -26.17
CA ASP A 22 -35.92 -25.13 -27.43
C ASP A 22 -35.44 -24.15 -28.54
N ASN A 23 -35.41 -22.83 -28.29
CA ASN A 23 -35.04 -21.81 -29.26
C ASN A 23 -34.14 -20.69 -28.74
N LEU A 24 -33.20 -21.00 -27.84
CA LEU A 24 -32.16 -20.03 -27.51
C LEU A 24 -31.50 -19.52 -28.80
N PRO A 25 -31.34 -18.19 -28.97
CA PRO A 25 -30.61 -17.65 -30.10
C PRO A 25 -29.20 -18.25 -30.12
N LEU A 26 -28.69 -18.57 -31.32
CA LEU A 26 -27.36 -19.15 -31.49
C LEU A 26 -26.34 -18.30 -30.71
N ASN A 27 -25.70 -18.92 -29.72
CA ASN A 27 -24.63 -18.27 -29.00
C ASN A 27 -23.46 -18.09 -29.99
N PRO A 28 -23.05 -16.86 -30.31
CA PRO A 28 -21.99 -16.61 -31.29
C PRO A 28 -20.63 -17.18 -30.87
N PHE A 29 -20.48 -17.59 -29.60
CA PHE A 29 -19.29 -18.27 -29.07
C PHE A 29 -19.30 -19.79 -29.29
N ASP A 30 -20.45 -20.41 -29.62
CA ASP A 30 -20.56 -21.87 -29.85
C ASP A 30 -20.03 -22.28 -31.23
N THR A 31 -19.90 -21.34 -32.16
CA THR A 31 -19.38 -21.58 -33.51
C THR A 31 -17.87 -21.36 -33.63
N ILE A 32 -17.22 -20.92 -32.55
CA ILE A 32 -15.79 -20.69 -32.51
C ILE A 32 -15.13 -22.02 -32.14
N ASP A 33 -14.35 -22.56 -33.08
CA ASP A 33 -13.42 -23.65 -32.77
C ASP A 33 -12.24 -23.05 -32.00
N TYR A 34 -12.22 -23.27 -30.69
CA TYR A 34 -11.14 -22.80 -29.82
C TYR A 34 -9.86 -23.64 -29.95
N GLY A 35 -9.90 -24.72 -30.75
CA GLY A 35 -8.88 -25.76 -30.73
C GLY A 35 -8.91 -26.53 -29.41
N GLU A 36 -8.92 -27.86 -29.46
CA GLU A 36 -8.54 -28.68 -28.31
C GLU A 36 -7.02 -28.60 -28.13
N GLU A 37 -6.47 -27.39 -27.94
CA GLU A 37 -5.22 -27.29 -27.21
C GLU A 37 -5.58 -27.66 -25.78
N MET A 38 -5.31 -28.91 -25.41
CA MET A 38 -5.19 -29.23 -23.99
C MET A 38 -4.19 -28.23 -23.44
N LEU A 39 -4.69 -27.23 -22.72
CA LEU A 39 -3.85 -26.35 -21.93
C LEU A 39 -2.93 -27.27 -21.15
N GLU A 40 -1.63 -27.12 -21.38
CA GLU A 40 -0.62 -27.89 -20.67
C GLU A 40 -0.94 -27.73 -19.18
N VAL A 41 -1.17 -28.86 -18.51
CA VAL A 41 -1.35 -28.85 -17.06
C VAL A 41 -0.02 -28.39 -16.50
N LEU A 42 0.05 -27.12 -16.13
CA LEU A 42 1.21 -26.58 -15.45
C LEU A 42 1.32 -27.33 -14.13
N ASP A 43 2.40 -28.10 -13.97
CA ASP A 43 2.72 -28.74 -12.70
C ASP A 43 2.91 -27.64 -11.65
N ILE A 44 2.03 -27.61 -10.66
CA ILE A 44 2.10 -26.64 -9.57
C ILE A 44 3.29 -27.03 -8.69
N ASP A 45 4.30 -26.17 -8.64
CA ASP A 45 5.41 -26.34 -7.71
C ASP A 45 4.86 -26.34 -6.28
N SER A 46 4.98 -27.48 -5.60
CA SER A 46 4.47 -27.66 -4.25
C SER A 46 5.20 -26.82 -3.19
N ALA A 47 6.35 -26.23 -3.51
CA ALA A 47 7.07 -25.27 -2.67
C ALA A 47 6.67 -23.81 -2.93
N SER A 48 6.00 -23.53 -4.06
CA SER A 48 5.45 -22.20 -4.34
C SER A 48 4.25 -21.91 -3.43
N PHE A 49 3.91 -20.62 -3.25
CA PHE A 49 2.72 -20.26 -2.48
C PHE A 49 1.43 -20.80 -3.09
N LEU A 50 1.35 -20.91 -4.42
CA LEU A 50 0.22 -21.57 -5.10
C LEU A 50 0.15 -23.06 -4.71
N GLY A 51 1.29 -23.73 -4.62
CA GLY A 51 1.40 -25.11 -4.15
C GLY A 51 1.00 -25.26 -2.69
N LEU A 52 1.47 -24.38 -1.80
CA LEU A 52 1.07 -24.36 -0.39
C LEU A 52 -0.44 -24.16 -0.24
N HIS A 53 -1.03 -23.23 -1.00
CA HIS A 53 -2.47 -23.02 -0.97
C HIS A 53 -3.23 -24.26 -1.45
N THR A 54 -2.88 -24.77 -2.63
CA THR A 54 -3.56 -25.90 -3.29
C THR A 54 -3.48 -27.18 -2.48
N TYR A 55 -2.29 -27.50 -1.96
CA TYR A 55 -2.01 -28.80 -1.35
C TYR A 55 -2.09 -28.79 0.17
N ILE A 56 -2.04 -27.62 0.83
CA ILE A 56 -1.99 -27.52 2.29
C ILE A 56 -3.10 -26.62 2.83
N PHE A 57 -3.07 -25.31 2.57
CA PHE A 57 -3.99 -24.37 3.24
C PHE A 57 -5.45 -24.60 2.87
N GLN A 58 -5.77 -24.80 1.59
CA GLN A 58 -7.14 -25.05 1.16
C GLN A 58 -7.70 -26.38 1.73
N PRO A 59 -7.02 -27.54 1.62
CA PRO A 59 -7.58 -28.79 2.11
C PRO A 59 -7.62 -28.92 3.64
N THR A 60 -6.68 -28.31 4.37
CA THR A 60 -6.54 -28.55 5.83
C THR A 60 -6.97 -27.37 6.70
N CYS A 61 -6.88 -26.13 6.18
CA CYS A 61 -7.13 -24.92 6.96
C CYS A 61 -8.44 -24.23 6.55
N ALA A 62 -8.74 -24.17 5.25
CA ALA A 62 -9.95 -23.55 4.69
C ALA A 62 -11.20 -24.45 4.81
N VAL A 63 -11.36 -25.12 5.96
CA VAL A 63 -12.48 -26.02 6.24
C VAL A 63 -13.60 -25.28 6.99
N PRO A 64 -14.89 -25.66 6.80
CA PRO A 64 -16.00 -25.01 7.47
C PRO A 64 -15.83 -24.90 8.99
N GLY A 65 -16.03 -23.71 9.55
CA GLY A 65 -15.86 -23.42 10.98
C GLY A 65 -14.41 -23.23 11.44
N CYS A 66 -13.43 -23.34 10.54
CA CYS A 66 -12.05 -22.92 10.76
C CYS A 66 -11.77 -21.66 9.92
N HIS A 67 -10.78 -21.66 9.04
CA HIS A 67 -10.38 -20.49 8.26
C HIS A 67 -11.14 -20.41 6.93
N ASP A 68 -12.46 -20.53 6.99
CA ASP A 68 -13.40 -20.47 5.86
C ASP A 68 -13.82 -19.03 5.50
N GLY A 69 -13.08 -18.04 5.99
CA GLY A 69 -13.29 -16.62 5.75
C GLY A 69 -14.37 -15.95 6.61
N ASN A 70 -14.87 -16.62 7.65
CA ASN A 70 -15.60 -15.96 8.73
C ASN A 70 -14.68 -15.20 9.70
N PHE A 71 -13.40 -15.57 9.75
CA PHE A 71 -12.35 -14.86 10.50
C PHE A 71 -11.00 -15.07 9.82
N GLU A 72 -10.01 -14.28 10.24
CA GLU A 72 -8.67 -14.33 9.67
C GLU A 72 -7.70 -15.25 10.44
N PRO A 73 -6.68 -15.83 9.77
CA PRO A 73 -6.42 -15.80 8.32
C PRO A 73 -7.55 -16.42 7.48
N ASP A 74 -7.76 -15.92 6.25
CA ASP A 74 -8.78 -16.42 5.31
C ASP A 74 -8.12 -17.26 4.21
N PHE A 75 -8.25 -18.59 4.30
CA PHE A 75 -7.59 -19.51 3.37
C PHE A 75 -8.42 -19.90 2.14
N ARG A 76 -9.61 -19.31 1.92
CA ARG A 76 -10.51 -19.70 0.82
C ARG A 76 -9.92 -19.50 -0.57
N THR A 77 -9.13 -18.45 -0.73
CA THR A 77 -8.50 -18.10 -2.01
C THR A 77 -7.00 -17.91 -1.81
N VAL A 78 -6.24 -18.03 -2.89
CA VAL A 78 -4.80 -17.78 -2.86
C VAL A 78 -4.51 -16.37 -2.34
N GLN A 79 -5.17 -15.34 -2.89
CA GLN A 79 -4.94 -13.95 -2.52
C GLN A 79 -5.37 -13.63 -1.09
N SER A 80 -6.52 -14.14 -0.64
CA SER A 80 -6.95 -13.95 0.75
C SER A 80 -5.96 -14.60 1.72
N SER A 81 -5.45 -15.80 1.38
CA SER A 81 -4.46 -16.52 2.18
C SER A 81 -3.19 -15.68 2.33
N TYR A 82 -2.67 -15.16 1.22
CA TYR A 82 -1.44 -14.39 1.22
C TYR A 82 -1.61 -13.07 1.99
N ASN A 83 -2.62 -12.27 1.63
CA ASN A 83 -2.80 -10.93 2.18
C ASN A 83 -3.19 -10.92 3.66
N THR A 84 -3.77 -12.02 4.17
CA THR A 84 -4.11 -12.15 5.60
C THR A 84 -3.01 -12.87 6.41
N LEU A 85 -1.90 -13.27 5.78
CA LEU A 85 -0.74 -13.84 6.47
C LEU A 85 0.43 -12.87 6.56
N LEU A 86 0.81 -12.25 5.44
CA LEU A 86 2.05 -11.49 5.34
C LEU A 86 1.91 -10.16 6.05
N TYR A 87 2.74 -9.93 7.08
CA TYR A 87 2.72 -8.73 7.92
C TYR A 87 1.35 -8.36 8.52
N ALA A 88 0.39 -9.29 8.49
CA ALA A 88 -0.90 -9.10 9.11
C ALA A 88 -0.75 -9.28 10.63
N PRO A 89 -1.36 -8.41 11.46
CA PRO A 89 -1.18 -8.44 12.90
C PRO A 89 -1.75 -9.72 13.53
N VAL A 90 -1.12 -10.16 14.62
CA VAL A 90 -1.64 -11.28 15.41
C VAL A 90 -2.77 -10.81 16.34
N ILE A 91 -3.85 -11.59 16.42
CA ILE A 91 -4.97 -11.32 17.33
C ILE A 91 -4.83 -12.16 18.60
N LYS A 92 -4.46 -13.44 18.44
CA LYS A 92 -4.04 -14.33 19.52
C LYS A 92 -2.52 -14.38 19.50
N ASN A 93 -1.89 -14.32 20.67
CA ASN A 93 -0.44 -14.37 20.84
C ASN A 93 -0.07 -15.41 21.90
N ASP A 94 1.22 -15.61 22.14
CA ASP A 94 1.71 -16.28 23.34
C ASP A 94 1.49 -15.41 24.60
N ASP A 95 1.75 -15.98 25.77
CA ASP A 95 1.58 -15.26 27.05
C ASP A 95 2.53 -14.06 27.19
N ALA A 96 3.66 -14.07 26.47
CA ALA A 96 4.66 -13.01 26.48
C ALA A 96 4.37 -11.87 25.48
N GLY A 97 3.48 -12.08 24.52
CA GLY A 97 3.23 -11.13 23.43
C GLY A 97 4.35 -11.06 22.39
N THR A 98 5.06 -12.17 22.15
CA THR A 98 6.30 -12.22 21.35
C THR A 98 6.09 -11.86 19.88
N PHE A 99 4.95 -12.23 19.31
CA PHE A 99 4.73 -12.11 17.86
C PHE A 99 4.02 -10.82 17.50
N THR A 100 4.54 -10.08 16.52
CA THR A 100 3.84 -8.91 15.95
C THR A 100 2.98 -9.31 14.75
N TYR A 101 3.53 -10.19 13.90
CA TYR A 101 2.97 -10.53 12.60
C TYR A 101 2.70 -12.02 12.44
N ARG A 102 1.74 -12.36 11.58
CA ARG A 102 1.38 -13.73 11.26
C ARG A 102 2.50 -14.44 10.50
N VAL A 103 3.10 -13.77 9.52
CA VAL A 103 4.31 -14.22 8.81
C VAL A 103 5.25 -13.03 8.61
N ILE A 104 6.53 -13.26 8.90
CA ILE A 104 7.65 -12.38 8.59
C ILE A 104 8.53 -13.12 7.57
N PRO A 105 8.66 -12.62 6.33
CA PRO A 105 9.60 -13.16 5.35
C PRO A 105 11.01 -13.34 5.92
N GLY A 106 11.57 -14.52 5.76
CA GLY A 106 12.93 -14.85 6.22
C GLY A 106 13.05 -15.21 7.70
N ASP A 107 11.99 -15.07 8.51
CA ASP A 107 12.06 -15.27 9.96
C ASP A 107 10.94 -16.17 10.49
N THR A 108 11.26 -17.45 10.70
CA THR A 108 10.35 -18.42 11.31
C THR A 108 10.24 -18.31 12.83
N ALA A 109 11.22 -17.69 13.49
CA ALA A 109 11.22 -17.52 14.95
C ALA A 109 10.21 -16.44 15.38
N LEU A 110 10.00 -15.42 14.56
CA LEU A 110 9.02 -14.35 14.79
C LEU A 110 7.77 -14.44 13.90
N SER A 111 7.61 -15.54 13.15
CA SER A 111 6.39 -15.82 12.38
C SER A 111 5.38 -16.62 13.21
N TRP A 112 4.26 -16.00 13.56
CA TRP A 112 3.22 -16.67 14.36
C TRP A 112 2.61 -17.89 13.68
N LEU A 113 2.48 -17.91 12.34
CA LEU A 113 2.04 -19.10 11.60
C LEU A 113 2.96 -20.29 11.90
N HIS A 114 4.27 -20.07 11.89
CA HIS A 114 5.25 -21.12 12.15
C HIS A 114 5.14 -21.63 13.59
N GLU A 115 5.02 -20.74 14.58
CA GLU A 115 4.75 -21.14 15.97
C GLU A 115 3.47 -21.98 16.05
N ARG A 116 2.37 -21.54 15.42
CA ARG A 116 1.08 -22.24 15.51
C ARG A 116 1.07 -23.62 14.89
N ILE A 117 1.87 -23.87 13.85
CA ILE A 117 1.94 -25.21 13.25
C ILE A 117 3.00 -26.11 13.90
N THR A 118 3.92 -25.57 14.72
CA THR A 118 5.02 -26.34 15.32
C THR A 118 4.96 -26.47 16.83
N THR A 119 4.24 -25.60 17.54
CA THR A 119 4.17 -25.59 19.01
C THR A 119 3.70 -26.92 19.59
N ASP A 120 4.23 -27.27 20.76
CA ASP A 120 3.75 -28.37 21.61
C ASP A 120 3.00 -27.84 22.85
N ASP A 121 2.76 -26.53 22.93
CA ASP A 121 2.04 -25.91 24.02
C ASP A 121 0.55 -26.33 24.03
N GLU A 122 0.12 -26.94 25.14
CA GLU A 122 -1.25 -27.46 25.30
C GLU A 122 -2.32 -26.37 25.39
N VAL A 123 -1.96 -25.15 25.80
CA VAL A 123 -2.85 -23.99 25.95
C VAL A 123 -3.01 -23.24 24.63
N LEU A 124 -1.91 -23.00 23.91
CA LEU A 124 -1.95 -22.37 22.59
C LEU A 124 -2.56 -23.32 21.56
N GLY A 125 -2.21 -24.59 21.64
CA GLY A 125 -2.64 -25.66 20.76
C GLY A 125 -2.03 -25.53 19.36
N ARG A 126 -1.43 -26.63 18.89
CA ARG A 126 -0.95 -26.77 17.52
C ARG A 126 -2.14 -26.74 16.54
N MET A 127 -1.99 -25.98 15.47
CA MET A 127 -2.94 -25.92 14.36
C MET A 127 -2.54 -26.87 13.23
N PRO A 128 -3.51 -27.48 12.53
CA PRO A 128 -4.96 -27.42 12.78
C PRO A 128 -5.36 -28.19 14.06
N LEU A 129 -6.40 -27.75 14.77
CA LEU A 129 -6.84 -28.39 16.03
C LEU A 129 -7.50 -29.77 15.84
N TYR A 130 -8.14 -29.98 14.68
CA TYR A 130 -8.95 -31.18 14.40
C TYR A 130 -8.45 -31.95 13.16
N ASP A 131 -7.28 -31.59 12.66
CA ASP A 131 -6.60 -32.25 11.54
C ASP A 131 -5.09 -32.26 11.82
N THR A 132 -4.30 -32.90 10.96
CA THR A 132 -2.85 -33.00 11.13
C THR A 132 -2.12 -32.46 9.91
N LEU A 133 -1.33 -31.41 10.11
CA LEU A 133 -0.24 -31.08 9.17
C LEU A 133 0.92 -32.04 9.41
N TYR A 134 1.27 -32.83 8.41
CA TYR A 134 2.40 -33.75 8.49
C TYR A 134 3.74 -32.98 8.54
N PRO A 135 4.80 -33.58 9.11
CA PRO A 135 6.11 -32.92 9.19
C PRO A 135 6.62 -32.36 7.86
N ALA A 136 6.41 -33.09 6.75
CA ALA A 136 6.83 -32.64 5.43
C ALA A 136 6.03 -31.42 4.90
N GLU A 137 4.77 -31.26 5.29
CA GLU A 137 3.96 -30.10 4.91
C GLU A 137 4.37 -28.87 5.71
N ARG A 138 4.65 -29.04 7.00
CA ARG A 138 5.20 -27.97 7.83
C ARG A 138 6.54 -27.49 7.29
N GLU A 139 7.41 -28.41 6.90
CA GLU A 139 8.71 -28.07 6.31
C GLU A 139 8.57 -27.23 5.03
N LYS A 140 7.56 -27.49 4.20
CA LYS A 140 7.28 -26.66 3.01
C LYS A 140 6.87 -25.23 3.39
N ILE A 141 6.04 -25.08 4.43
CA ILE A 141 5.68 -23.75 4.94
C ILE A 141 6.91 -23.06 5.55
N THR A 142 7.70 -23.77 6.35
CA THR A 142 8.95 -23.26 6.94
C THR A 142 9.92 -22.80 5.86
N THR A 143 10.11 -23.60 4.81
CA THR A 143 10.98 -23.28 3.67
C THR A 143 10.47 -22.04 2.95
N TRP A 144 9.17 -21.98 2.63
CA TRP A 144 8.57 -20.80 1.99
C TRP A 144 8.77 -19.52 2.81
N ILE A 145 8.60 -19.57 4.14
CA ILE A 145 8.88 -18.43 5.02
C ILE A 145 10.35 -18.02 4.89
N LEU A 146 11.28 -18.96 5.07
CA LEU A 146 12.73 -18.70 5.02
C LEU A 146 13.21 -18.21 3.64
N ASP A 147 12.56 -18.64 2.56
CA ASP A 147 12.83 -18.22 1.18
C ASP A 147 12.22 -16.85 0.84
N GLY A 148 11.80 -16.09 1.86
CA GLY A 148 11.28 -14.73 1.72
C GLY A 148 9.78 -14.67 1.45
N ALA A 149 9.03 -15.72 1.81
CA ALA A 149 7.57 -15.78 1.81
C ALA A 149 6.92 -15.26 0.52
N LYS A 150 7.47 -15.69 -0.63
CA LYS A 150 7.14 -15.17 -1.96
C LYS A 150 5.66 -15.37 -2.35
N ASP A 151 5.12 -14.43 -3.11
CA ASP A 151 3.80 -14.55 -3.73
C ASP A 151 3.78 -15.58 -4.87
N VAL A 152 2.64 -15.74 -5.54
CA VAL A 152 2.50 -16.66 -6.69
C VAL A 152 3.33 -16.26 -7.91
N MET A 153 3.83 -15.03 -7.96
CA MET A 153 4.69 -14.52 -9.03
C MET A 153 6.18 -14.58 -8.65
N GLY A 154 6.51 -15.06 -7.44
CA GLY A 154 7.87 -15.18 -6.94
C GLY A 154 8.43 -13.93 -6.27
N ASN A 155 7.61 -12.91 -6.00
CA ASN A 155 8.04 -11.68 -5.35
C ASN A 155 7.96 -11.80 -3.83
N SER A 156 9.03 -11.45 -3.13
CA SER A 156 9.00 -11.30 -1.67
C SER A 156 8.26 -10.02 -1.29
N PRO A 157 7.41 -10.04 -0.25
CA PRO A 157 6.72 -8.83 0.19
C PRO A 157 7.66 -7.96 1.03
N SER A 158 7.58 -6.65 0.86
CA SER A 158 8.09 -5.67 1.82
C SER A 158 7.01 -5.32 2.84
N LEU A 159 7.45 -4.85 4.01
CA LEU A 159 6.50 -4.22 4.94
C LEU A 159 6.00 -2.93 4.24
N PRO A 160 4.69 -2.64 4.26
CA PRO A 160 4.19 -1.41 3.65
C PRO A 160 4.82 -0.20 4.34
N ASN A 161 5.51 0.65 3.59
CA ASN A 161 5.94 1.97 4.04
C ASN A 161 4.90 3.02 3.60
N TYR A 162 4.73 4.07 4.39
CA TYR A 162 3.94 5.23 3.98
C TYR A 162 4.78 6.10 3.03
N GLN A 163 4.14 6.75 2.07
CA GLN A 163 4.81 7.79 1.30
C GLN A 163 4.95 9.06 2.16
N PRO A 164 6.01 9.86 1.96
CA PRO A 164 6.15 11.16 2.57
C PRO A 164 4.89 12.01 2.49
N VAL A 165 4.61 12.74 3.56
CA VAL A 165 3.42 13.59 3.67
C VAL A 165 3.81 15.02 4.03
N SER A 166 2.94 15.96 3.68
CA SER A 166 3.16 17.37 3.99
C SER A 166 2.09 17.94 4.91
N PHE A 167 2.56 18.77 5.82
CA PHE A 167 1.72 19.63 6.64
C PHE A 167 1.62 21.05 6.07
N GLY A 168 1.88 21.23 4.77
CA GLY A 168 1.73 22.48 4.04
C GLY A 168 3.03 23.25 3.83
N PHE A 169 2.89 24.53 3.46
CA PHE A 169 4.02 25.42 3.21
C PHE A 169 3.74 26.82 3.76
N ILE A 170 4.82 27.58 3.94
CA ILE A 170 4.80 29.01 4.26
C ILE A 170 5.65 29.76 3.24
N ALA A 171 5.34 31.04 3.02
CA ALA A 171 6.00 31.85 2.00
C ALA A 171 6.29 33.26 2.50
N TYR A 172 7.47 33.78 2.15
CA TYR A 172 7.92 35.10 2.56
C TYR A 172 8.38 35.93 1.37
N GLU A 173 8.18 37.24 1.48
CA GLU A 173 8.75 38.21 0.57
C GLU A 173 10.25 38.39 0.85
N ASN A 174 11.10 38.14 -0.15
CA ASN A 174 12.57 38.11 -0.11
C ASN A 174 13.17 36.99 0.76
N ASP A 175 12.88 36.98 2.06
CA ASP A 175 13.40 36.02 3.03
C ASP A 175 12.50 35.93 4.28
N THR A 176 12.84 35.03 5.21
CA THR A 176 12.12 34.83 6.49
C THR A 176 11.93 36.07 7.38
N LEU A 177 12.57 37.21 7.11
CA LEU A 177 12.37 38.48 7.81
C LEU A 177 11.35 39.40 7.11
N GLY A 178 10.92 39.05 5.90
CA GLY A 178 9.95 39.79 5.10
C GLY A 178 8.50 39.53 5.47
N ILE A 179 7.60 39.96 4.58
CA ILE A 179 6.15 39.81 4.76
C ILE A 179 5.75 38.36 4.52
N ARG A 180 4.90 37.80 5.39
CA ARG A 180 4.27 36.49 5.21
C ARG A 180 3.23 36.54 4.09
N LEU A 181 3.55 35.93 2.96
CA LEU A 181 2.68 35.90 1.79
C LEU A 181 1.65 34.77 1.87
N ASP A 182 1.91 33.68 2.60
CA ASP A 182 0.95 32.59 2.73
C ASP A 182 -0.30 32.92 3.56
N GLU A 183 -0.25 34.02 4.32
CA GLU A 183 -1.37 34.54 5.11
C GLU A 183 -2.36 35.39 4.30
N ASN A 184 -2.02 35.75 3.05
CA ASN A 184 -2.84 36.64 2.22
C ASN A 184 -3.92 35.94 1.39
N ARG A 185 -4.24 34.69 1.71
CA ARG A 185 -5.26 33.89 1.01
C ARG A 185 -6.67 34.41 1.30
N ALA A 186 -7.56 34.27 0.32
CA ALA A 186 -8.98 34.60 0.50
C ALA A 186 -9.69 33.66 1.49
N ASP A 187 -9.25 32.40 1.57
CA ASP A 187 -9.68 31.40 2.52
C ASP A 187 -8.55 30.37 2.77
N ALA A 188 -8.84 29.30 3.53
CA ALA A 188 -7.84 28.32 3.94
C ALA A 188 -7.19 27.53 2.78
N VAL A 189 -7.78 27.52 1.58
CA VAL A 189 -7.33 26.70 0.44
C VAL A 189 -7.16 27.48 -0.85
N SER A 190 -7.57 28.75 -0.88
CA SER A 190 -7.42 29.65 -2.02
C SER A 190 -5.94 29.91 -2.32
N PRO A 191 -5.56 30.14 -3.60
CA PRO A 191 -4.19 30.49 -3.98
C PRO A 191 -3.65 31.70 -3.19
N ILE A 192 -2.34 31.73 -2.93
CA ILE A 192 -1.68 32.92 -2.36
C ILE A 192 -1.50 33.98 -3.45
N GLY A 193 -1.55 35.26 -3.07
CA GLY A 193 -1.16 36.36 -3.96
C GLY A 193 0.33 36.65 -3.83
N LEU A 194 1.07 36.68 -4.93
CA LEU A 194 2.47 37.10 -4.94
C LEU A 194 2.60 38.48 -5.59
N PRO A 195 3.31 39.43 -4.97
CA PRO A 195 3.63 40.70 -5.60
C PRO A 195 4.41 40.50 -6.90
N ASP A 196 4.15 41.34 -7.91
CA ASP A 196 4.92 41.33 -9.15
C ASP A 196 6.39 41.73 -8.91
N ASN A 197 7.29 41.19 -9.73
CA ASN A 197 8.72 41.51 -9.76
C ASN A 197 9.41 41.50 -8.38
N THR A 198 9.17 40.44 -7.62
CA THR A 198 9.60 40.29 -6.22
C THR A 198 10.18 38.90 -5.98
N MET A 199 11.22 38.80 -5.15
CA MET A 199 11.74 37.52 -4.72
C MET A 199 10.80 36.90 -3.70
N VAL A 200 10.47 35.63 -3.84
CA VAL A 200 9.60 34.90 -2.90
C VAL A 200 10.30 33.63 -2.46
N GLU A 201 10.47 33.47 -1.16
CA GLU A 201 11.00 32.27 -0.54
C GLU A 201 9.87 31.40 0.01
N PHE A 202 9.86 30.13 -0.39
CA PHE A 202 8.90 29.12 0.07
C PHE A 202 9.60 28.13 0.98
N TRP A 203 8.93 27.74 2.07
CA TRP A 203 9.36 26.69 2.98
C TRP A 203 8.32 25.58 3.04
N PHE A 204 8.72 24.34 2.75
CA PHE A 204 7.83 23.17 2.75
C PHE A 204 7.98 22.34 4.02
N GLY A 205 6.83 22.08 4.64
CA GLY A 205 6.70 21.18 5.77
C GLY A 205 6.43 19.79 5.27
N VAL A 206 7.43 18.92 5.32
CA VAL A 206 7.35 17.52 4.86
C VAL A 206 8.04 16.62 5.88
N TYR A 207 7.45 15.45 6.09
CA TYR A 207 8.00 14.39 6.91
C TYR A 207 7.53 13.05 6.35
N ASP A 208 8.15 11.99 6.82
CA ASP A 208 7.74 10.63 6.51
C ASP A 208 7.61 9.80 7.79
N THR A 209 7.05 8.62 7.68
CA THR A 209 6.93 7.64 8.76
C THR A 209 7.29 6.28 8.22
N ASP A 210 8.34 5.69 8.78
CA ASP A 210 8.86 4.39 8.32
C ASP A 210 7.85 3.26 8.49
N GLU A 211 8.20 2.08 7.98
CA GLU A 211 7.34 0.90 8.01
C GLU A 211 7.00 0.40 9.43
N TYR A 212 7.71 0.91 10.46
CA TYR A 212 7.49 0.63 11.88
C TYR A 212 6.73 1.73 12.62
N GLY A 213 6.34 2.82 11.94
CA GLY A 213 5.65 3.95 12.55
C GLY A 213 6.60 4.99 13.17
N SER A 214 7.90 4.95 12.88
CA SER A 214 8.89 5.90 13.38
C SER A 214 8.94 7.14 12.51
N TYR A 215 9.00 8.31 13.14
CA TYR A 215 9.11 9.59 12.44
C TYR A 215 10.44 9.70 11.69
N LEU A 216 10.36 10.00 10.39
CA LEU A 216 11.47 10.41 9.55
C LEU A 216 11.28 11.88 9.19
N GLY A 217 12.28 12.70 9.51
CA GLY A 217 12.19 14.13 9.23
C GLY A 217 12.59 14.47 7.81
N GLY A 218 12.09 15.60 7.31
CA GLY A 218 12.34 16.01 5.92
C GLY A 218 13.82 16.15 5.55
N TRP A 219 14.75 16.34 6.50
CA TRP A 219 16.18 16.45 6.20
C TRP A 219 16.80 15.17 5.60
N ASP A 220 16.14 14.01 5.76
CA ASP A 220 16.63 12.71 5.29
C ASP A 220 16.00 12.30 3.95
N LEU A 221 15.18 13.18 3.37
CA LEU A 221 14.54 12.94 2.08
C LEU A 221 15.45 13.37 0.93
N ASP A 222 15.38 12.60 -0.16
CA ASP A 222 16.09 12.83 -1.41
C ASP A 222 15.16 13.40 -2.50
N TYR A 223 15.70 13.62 -3.71
CA TYR A 223 14.96 14.13 -4.88
C TYR A 223 14.22 15.47 -4.65
N ASN A 224 14.80 16.36 -3.85
CA ASN A 224 14.19 17.60 -3.39
C ASN A 224 13.98 18.64 -4.52
N LYS A 225 12.85 18.53 -5.23
CA LYS A 225 12.49 19.37 -6.40
C LYS A 225 11.12 19.99 -6.26
N VAL A 226 10.94 21.16 -6.87
CA VAL A 226 9.63 21.80 -7.08
C VAL A 226 9.41 21.97 -8.58
N ARG A 227 8.22 21.60 -9.04
CA ARG A 227 7.74 21.89 -10.39
C ARG A 227 6.60 22.89 -10.33
N ILE A 228 6.59 23.82 -11.28
CA ILE A 228 5.57 24.86 -11.38
C ILE A 228 4.96 24.84 -12.78
N SER A 229 3.64 24.84 -12.86
CA SER A 229 2.89 24.83 -14.13
C SER A 229 1.64 25.72 -14.08
N LYS A 230 1.17 26.17 -15.24
CA LYS A 230 -0.17 26.78 -15.38
C LYS A 230 -1.30 25.75 -15.36
N GLU A 231 -0.96 24.47 -15.51
CA GLU A 231 -1.91 23.38 -15.60
C GLU A 231 -2.01 22.64 -14.25
N PRO A 232 -3.20 22.51 -13.64
CA PRO A 232 -3.33 21.92 -12.30
C PRO A 232 -3.16 20.40 -12.25
N TYR A 233 -3.45 19.70 -13.36
CA TYR A 233 -3.50 18.22 -13.40
C TYR A 233 -2.35 17.63 -14.22
N PHE A 234 -2.11 18.19 -15.40
CA PHE A 234 -1.10 17.69 -16.33
C PHE A 234 0.05 18.68 -16.31
N PHE A 235 1.15 18.39 -15.63
CA PHE A 235 2.31 19.29 -15.66
C PHE A 235 3.07 19.04 -16.95
N THR A 236 2.56 19.55 -18.08
CA THR A 236 3.28 19.52 -19.35
C THR A 236 4.36 20.61 -19.35
N ASP A 237 5.61 20.21 -19.61
CA ASP A 237 6.81 21.07 -19.60
C ASP A 237 6.89 22.08 -18.43
N PRO A 238 6.84 21.62 -17.16
CA PRO A 238 6.84 22.49 -16.01
C PRO A 238 8.22 23.12 -15.79
N ALA A 239 8.25 24.33 -15.21
CA ALA A 239 9.49 24.90 -14.69
C ALA A 239 9.91 24.09 -13.44
N GLU A 240 11.15 23.60 -13.42
CA GLU A 240 11.69 22.80 -12.31
C GLU A 240 12.78 23.55 -11.55
N TYR A 241 12.68 23.52 -10.23
CA TYR A 241 13.57 24.16 -9.28
C TYR A 241 14.12 23.12 -8.30
N SER A 242 15.37 23.30 -7.88
CA SER A 242 15.94 22.50 -6.78
C SER A 242 15.66 23.19 -5.46
N MET A 243 15.24 22.41 -4.46
CA MET A 243 15.13 22.90 -3.09
C MET A 243 16.49 22.80 -2.40
N GLU A 244 16.77 23.76 -1.52
CA GLU A 244 17.81 23.64 -0.51
C GLU A 244 17.24 22.91 0.71
N VAL A 245 18.04 22.02 1.30
CA VAL A 245 17.66 21.20 2.44
C VAL A 245 18.57 21.52 3.61
N LEU A 246 17.98 21.92 4.74
CA LEU A 246 18.70 22.22 5.96
C LEU A 246 19.01 20.95 6.76
N ASP A 247 20.12 21.01 7.51
CA ASP A 247 20.52 19.95 8.44
C ASP A 247 19.49 19.74 9.56
N ALA A 248 19.40 18.48 10.04
CA ALA A 248 18.50 18.06 11.12
C ALA A 248 18.56 18.94 12.39
N LEU A 249 19.74 19.48 12.71
CA LEU A 249 20.00 20.26 13.92
C LEU A 249 19.73 21.76 13.77
N THR A 250 19.55 22.25 12.55
CA THR A 250 19.34 23.67 12.25
C THR A 250 18.18 23.89 11.27
N PRO A 251 16.97 23.38 11.57
CA PRO A 251 15.78 23.71 10.77
C PRO A 251 15.44 25.20 10.88
N TYR A 252 14.67 25.68 9.90
CA TYR A 252 13.89 26.88 10.10
C TYR A 252 12.68 26.55 10.98
N ILE A 253 12.54 27.25 12.10
CA ILE A 253 11.37 27.10 12.97
C ILE A 253 10.33 28.14 12.57
N GLY A 254 9.32 27.68 11.83
CA GLY A 254 8.21 28.50 11.33
C GLY A 254 6.88 28.15 11.98
N PRO A 255 5.83 28.96 11.80
CA PRO A 255 4.49 28.65 12.27
C PRO A 255 3.84 27.56 11.42
N LEU A 256 3.01 26.72 12.04
CA LEU A 256 2.15 25.76 11.36
C LEU A 256 1.05 26.48 10.58
N PHE A 257 0.73 26.03 9.35
CA PHE A 257 -0.15 26.81 8.46
C PHE A 257 -1.54 27.09 9.06
N TRP A 258 -2.12 26.15 9.79
CA TRP A 258 -3.47 26.30 10.35
C TRP A 258 -3.49 26.86 11.78
N ASP A 259 -2.33 26.94 12.42
CA ASP A 259 -2.20 27.47 13.77
C ASP A 259 -0.87 28.25 13.90
N PRO A 260 -0.90 29.57 13.71
CA PRO A 260 0.31 30.39 13.74
C PRO A 260 0.99 30.44 15.12
N LEU A 261 0.34 29.91 16.17
CA LEU A 261 0.91 29.84 17.52
C LEU A 261 1.74 28.58 17.73
N VAL A 262 1.68 27.60 16.82
CA VAL A 262 2.41 26.33 16.93
C VAL A 262 3.67 26.39 16.06
N PRO A 263 4.87 26.48 16.65
CA PRO A 263 6.11 26.41 15.88
C PRO A 263 6.42 24.97 15.47
N VAL A 264 6.78 24.77 14.21
CA VAL A 264 7.17 23.48 13.62
C VAL A 264 8.42 23.64 12.75
N PRO A 265 9.23 22.57 12.57
CA PRO A 265 10.45 22.63 11.80
C PRO A 265 10.18 22.50 10.29
N TYR A 266 10.82 23.36 9.50
CA TYR A 266 10.87 23.31 8.05
C TYR A 266 12.33 23.09 7.61
N TYR A 267 12.53 22.14 6.70
CA TYR A 267 13.85 21.76 6.20
C TYR A 267 14.07 22.13 4.74
N HIS A 268 13.00 22.14 3.95
CA HIS A 268 13.05 22.38 2.52
C HIS A 268 12.66 23.81 2.20
N HIS A 269 13.49 24.51 1.44
CA HIS A 269 13.11 25.81 0.90
C HIS A 269 13.63 26.02 -0.52
N PHE A 270 12.97 26.92 -1.23
CA PHE A 270 13.44 27.41 -2.52
C PHE A 270 12.94 28.83 -2.74
N THR A 271 13.62 29.53 -3.64
CA THR A 271 13.31 30.93 -3.94
C THR A 271 13.01 31.09 -5.43
N ILE A 272 11.95 31.83 -5.74
CA ILE A 272 11.61 32.25 -7.11
C ILE A 272 11.67 33.77 -7.22
N ASN A 273 11.84 34.26 -8.45
CA ASN A 273 11.55 35.65 -8.80
C ASN A 273 10.20 35.70 -9.53
N THR A 274 9.23 36.44 -9.02
CA THR A 274 7.92 36.54 -9.67
C THR A 274 7.97 37.23 -11.03
N ALA A 275 9.06 37.95 -11.36
CA ALA A 275 9.30 38.48 -12.69
C ALA A 275 9.43 37.42 -13.81
N ASP A 276 9.69 36.16 -13.44
CA ASP A 276 9.78 35.04 -14.40
C ASP A 276 8.39 34.49 -14.77
N PHE A 277 7.33 35.04 -14.19
CA PHE A 277 5.95 34.61 -14.35
C PHE A 277 5.08 35.75 -14.92
N ASP A 278 3.98 35.40 -15.58
CA ASP A 278 3.10 36.38 -16.20
C ASP A 278 2.20 37.02 -15.13
N PRO A 279 2.19 38.36 -15.01
CA PRO A 279 1.23 39.07 -14.16
C PRO A 279 -0.22 38.70 -14.52
N GLY A 280 -1.07 38.62 -13.51
CA GLY A 280 -2.48 38.27 -13.68
C GLY A 280 -2.75 36.77 -13.93
N SER A 281 -1.76 35.90 -13.76
CA SER A 281 -1.88 34.46 -14.03
C SER A 281 -1.78 33.60 -12.77
N TYR A 282 -2.44 32.43 -12.82
CA TYR A 282 -2.36 31.39 -11.80
C TYR A 282 -1.33 30.33 -12.17
N TYR A 283 -0.62 29.84 -11.15
CA TYR A 283 0.36 28.77 -11.25
C TYR A 283 0.18 27.78 -10.11
N PHE A 284 0.35 26.50 -10.41
CA PHE A 284 0.26 25.38 -9.50
C PHE A 284 1.66 24.85 -9.22
N MET A 285 1.91 24.49 -7.98
CA MET A 285 3.18 23.94 -7.53
C MET A 285 2.98 22.48 -7.13
N ARG A 286 3.97 21.67 -7.45
CA ARG A 286 4.14 20.32 -6.90
C ARG A 286 5.57 20.20 -6.43
N PHE A 287 5.78 19.65 -5.25
CA PHE A 287 7.11 19.28 -4.83
C PHE A 287 7.24 17.77 -4.80
N TYR A 288 8.47 17.32 -4.98
CA TYR A 288 8.86 15.94 -5.12
C TYR A 288 9.92 15.67 -4.07
N VAL A 289 9.76 14.56 -3.36
CA VAL A 289 10.68 14.05 -2.34
C VAL A 289 10.72 12.53 -2.44
N ASP A 290 11.83 11.93 -2.06
CA ASP A 290 12.06 10.49 -2.10
C ASP A 290 12.54 10.02 -0.74
N ASP A 291 11.95 8.93 -0.24
CA ASP A 291 12.32 8.26 1.01
C ASP A 291 13.27 7.07 0.76
N GLY A 292 13.52 6.71 -0.50
CA GLY A 292 14.32 5.56 -0.90
C GLY A 292 13.58 4.22 -0.86
N ASP A 293 12.34 4.18 -0.37
CA ASP A 293 11.52 2.97 -0.27
C ASP A 293 10.53 2.82 -1.43
N HIS A 294 10.18 3.93 -2.08
CA HIS A 294 9.28 3.95 -3.22
C HIS A 294 10.05 3.99 -4.55
N PRO A 295 9.55 3.32 -5.61
CA PRO A 295 10.24 3.27 -6.90
C PRO A 295 10.27 4.63 -7.62
N GLU A 296 9.36 5.54 -7.26
CA GLU A 296 9.23 6.87 -7.84
C GLU A 296 9.10 7.90 -6.72
N PRO A 297 9.67 9.11 -6.88
CA PRO A 297 9.53 10.18 -5.90
C PRO A 297 8.06 10.49 -5.61
N THR A 298 7.77 10.74 -4.34
CA THR A 298 6.45 11.14 -3.89
C THR A 298 6.12 12.54 -4.38
N GLU A 299 5.02 12.64 -5.13
CA GLU A 299 4.51 13.89 -5.68
C GLU A 299 3.45 14.51 -4.76
N ILE A 300 3.66 15.76 -4.33
CA ILE A 300 2.76 16.44 -3.41
C ILE A 300 2.46 17.87 -3.90
N PRO A 301 1.18 18.22 -4.16
CA PRO A 301 0.05 17.31 -4.34
C PRO A 301 0.18 16.51 -5.65
N ASN A 302 -0.38 15.31 -5.69
CA ASN A 302 -0.43 14.49 -6.90
C ASN A 302 -1.70 14.72 -7.74
N THR A 303 -1.73 14.16 -8.95
CA THR A 303 -2.88 14.26 -9.88
C THR A 303 -4.20 13.70 -9.29
N GLY A 304 -4.13 12.77 -8.34
CA GLY A 304 -5.31 12.22 -7.63
C GLY A 304 -5.76 13.06 -6.43
N SER A 305 -5.06 14.16 -6.12
CA SER A 305 -5.35 14.98 -4.95
C SER A 305 -6.67 15.74 -5.10
N PRO A 306 -7.40 15.98 -4.00
CA PRO A 306 -8.59 16.82 -4.02
C PRO A 306 -8.29 18.23 -4.56
N SER A 307 -9.26 18.83 -5.26
CA SER A 307 -9.09 20.15 -5.88
C SER A 307 -8.73 21.26 -4.88
N TYR A 308 -9.18 21.16 -3.63
CA TYR A 308 -8.81 22.11 -2.58
C TYR A 308 -7.32 22.05 -2.22
N LEU A 309 -6.67 20.88 -2.37
CA LEU A 309 -5.24 20.74 -2.13
C LEU A 309 -4.43 21.31 -3.29
N LEU A 310 -4.89 21.07 -4.53
CA LEU A 310 -4.28 21.67 -5.73
C LEU A 310 -4.32 23.20 -5.68
N THR A 311 -5.44 23.78 -5.25
CA THR A 311 -5.57 25.24 -5.06
C THR A 311 -4.76 25.75 -3.87
N TYR A 312 -4.64 24.97 -2.79
CA TYR A 312 -3.77 25.33 -1.68
C TYR A 312 -2.31 25.44 -2.12
N PHE A 313 -1.82 24.48 -2.92
CA PHE A 313 -0.49 24.51 -3.56
C PHE A 313 -0.48 25.29 -4.88
N SER A 314 -1.02 26.51 -4.86
CA SER A 314 -1.00 27.41 -6.02
C SER A 314 -0.85 28.87 -5.61
N PHE A 315 -0.45 29.69 -6.58
CA PHE A 315 -0.28 31.13 -6.41
C PHE A 315 -0.77 31.92 -7.63
N TYR A 316 -1.07 33.18 -7.39
CA TYR A 316 -1.47 34.18 -8.38
C TYR A 316 -0.47 35.33 -8.39
N ILE A 317 0.03 35.71 -9.56
CA ILE A 317 0.90 36.89 -9.69
C ILE A 317 0.02 38.14 -9.80
N GLN A 318 0.20 39.09 -8.89
CA GLN A 318 -0.55 40.34 -8.87
C GLN A 318 -0.24 41.22 -10.09
N GLU A 319 -1.20 42.06 -10.47
CA GLU A 319 -1.04 43.10 -11.51
C GLU A 319 -0.46 44.40 -10.93
#